data_AF-A0A232LSZ2-F1
#
_entry.id   AF-A0A232LSZ2-F1
#
_cell.length_a   1.000
_cell.length_b   1.000
_cell.length_c   1.000
_cell.angle_alpha   90.00
_cell.angle_beta   90.00
_cell.angle_gamma   90.00
#
_symmetry.space_group_name_H-M   'P 1'
#
loop_
_entity.id
_entity.type
_entity.pdbx_description
1 polymer ?
#
loop_
_entity_poly.entity_id
_entity_poly.type
_entity_poly.pdbx_seq_one_letter_code
_entity_poly.pdbx_strand_id
1 'polypeptide(L)'
;MSNGTPLTDADRWDWLISLRDTVCEILCPSSSNNYQPPSGVIMTCSALKQKYRDVMRVAAYGHPTVRIHFIYLKAEDDVLMRRVHERKSHYMKSHMVHSQFEALEEPTAEWDTPSSPS
;
A
#
# COMPACT_ATOMS: atom_id res chain seq x y z
N MET A 1 -15.42 2.41 -2.07
CA MET A 1 -15.60 1.53 -3.25
C MET A 1 -16.84 0.61 -3.19
N SER A 2 -17.45 0.35 -2.03
CA SER A 2 -18.60 -0.59 -1.92
C SER A 2 -19.82 -0.24 -2.77
N ASN A 3 -20.06 1.05 -3.04
CA ASN A 3 -21.14 1.52 -3.92
C ASN A 3 -20.77 1.65 -5.40
N GLY A 4 -19.59 1.17 -5.82
CA GLY A 4 -19.16 1.24 -7.22
C GLY A 4 -18.56 2.58 -7.66
N THR A 5 -18.55 3.60 -6.80
CA THR A 5 -17.85 4.87 -7.07
C THR A 5 -16.35 4.74 -6.73
N PRO A 6 -15.45 5.01 -7.70
CA PRO A 6 -14.02 5.12 -7.46
C PRO A 6 -13.71 6.22 -6.44
N LEU A 7 -12.83 5.93 -5.48
CA LEU A 7 -12.28 7.00 -4.64
C LEU A 7 -11.44 7.96 -5.49
N THR A 8 -11.42 9.23 -5.12
CA THR A 8 -10.55 10.26 -5.68
C THR A 8 -9.22 10.33 -4.93
N ASP A 9 -8.26 11.11 -5.43
CA ASP A 9 -7.01 11.34 -4.69
C ASP A 9 -7.26 12.00 -3.33
N ALA A 10 -8.20 12.97 -3.29
CA ALA A 10 -8.58 13.67 -2.06
C ALA A 10 -9.09 12.71 -0.97
N ASP A 11 -9.90 11.72 -1.36
CA ASP A 11 -10.44 10.72 -0.42
C ASP A 11 -9.36 9.79 0.16
N ARG A 12 -8.19 9.71 -0.48
CA ARG A 12 -7.11 8.78 -0.08
C ARG A 12 -6.07 9.41 0.83
N TRP A 13 -5.94 10.74 0.87
CA TRP A 13 -4.86 11.39 1.60
C TRP A 13 -4.90 11.11 3.09
N ASP A 14 -6.04 11.33 3.74
CA ASP A 14 -6.19 11.11 5.17
C ASP A 14 -5.97 9.63 5.54
N TRP A 15 -6.40 8.72 4.67
CA TRP A 15 -6.18 7.29 4.86
C TRP A 15 -4.70 6.89 4.79
N LEU A 16 -3.96 7.41 3.80
CA LEU A 16 -2.53 7.15 3.65
C LEU A 16 -1.72 7.74 4.82
N ILE A 17 -2.09 8.95 5.26
CA ILE A 17 -1.50 9.60 6.43
C ILE A 17 -1.76 8.77 7.69
N SER A 18 -3.01 8.34 7.91
CA SER A 18 -3.36 7.51 9.06
C SER A 18 -2.62 6.18 9.08
N LEU A 19 -2.47 5.52 7.92
CA LEU A 19 -1.67 4.29 7.81
C LEU A 19 -0.21 4.53 8.20
N ARG A 20 0.41 5.58 7.65
CA ARG A 20 1.79 5.97 7.97
C ARG A 20 1.96 6.20 9.47
N ASP A 21 1.10 7.02 10.06
CA ASP A 21 1.22 7.41 11.47
C ASP A 21 1.02 6.20 12.39
N THR A 22 0.06 5.32 12.06
CA THR A 22 -0.16 4.07 12.80
C THR A 22 1.07 3.16 12.77
N VAL A 23 1.71 2.99 11.61
CA VAL A 23 2.94 2.19 11.50
C VAL A 23 4.08 2.81 12.31
N CYS A 24 4.21 4.14 12.29
CA CYS A 24 5.23 4.85 13.07
C CYS A 24 5.00 4.68 14.58
N GLU A 25 3.77 4.79 15.06
CA GLU A 25 3.44 4.57 16.48
C GLU A 25 3.75 3.14 16.93
N ILE A 26 3.48 2.13 16.09
CA ILE A 26 3.80 0.73 16.39
C ILE A 26 5.31 0.51 16.49
N LEU A 27 6.09 1.10 15.58
CA LEU A 27 7.55 0.91 15.51
C LEU A 27 8.31 1.77 16.52
N CYS A 28 7.79 2.95 16.86
CA CYS A 28 8.42 3.96 17.72
C CYS A 28 7.47 4.42 18.83
N PRO A 29 7.01 3.51 19.70
CA PRO A 29 6.08 3.84 20.77
C PRO A 29 6.75 4.74 21.81
N SER A 30 6.00 5.73 22.32
CA SER A 30 6.44 6.53 23.47
C SER A 30 6.74 5.62 24.66
N SER A 31 7.83 5.92 25.39
CA SER A 31 8.40 5.09 26.48
C SER A 31 7.48 4.88 27.70
N SER A 32 6.21 5.23 27.63
CA SER A 32 5.26 5.21 28.74
C SER A 32 4.75 3.82 29.10
N ASN A 33 4.92 2.82 28.23
CA ASN A 33 4.48 1.45 28.46
C ASN A 33 5.68 0.49 28.32
N ASN A 34 5.69 -0.59 29.11
CA ASN A 34 6.66 -1.72 29.01
C ASN A 34 6.53 -2.52 27.69
N TYR A 35 6.11 -1.86 26.61
CA TYR A 35 5.91 -2.44 25.31
C TYR A 35 7.23 -2.42 24.54
N GLN A 36 7.69 -3.61 24.14
CA GLN A 36 8.80 -3.73 23.22
C GLN A 36 8.25 -3.66 21.79
N PRO A 37 8.66 -2.67 20.97
CA PRO A 37 8.18 -2.57 19.61
C PRO A 37 8.63 -3.77 18.76
N PRO A 38 7.83 -4.17 17.77
CA PRO A 38 8.25 -5.19 16.82
C PRO A 38 9.42 -4.68 15.98
N SER A 39 10.22 -5.60 15.44
CA SER A 39 11.34 -5.25 14.55
C SER A 39 10.89 -4.75 13.17
N GLY A 40 9.60 -4.86 12.83
CA GLY A 40 9.03 -4.43 11.55
C GLY A 40 7.53 -4.62 11.49
N VAL A 41 6.89 -3.99 10.49
CA VAL A 41 5.45 -4.10 10.19
C VAL A 41 5.27 -4.40 8.71
N ILE A 42 4.40 -5.35 8.38
CA ILE A 42 3.94 -5.60 7.02
C ILE A 42 2.49 -5.13 6.93
N MET A 43 2.19 -4.30 5.93
CA MET A 43 0.84 -3.84 5.66
C MET A 43 0.51 -4.00 4.17
N THR A 44 -0.77 -4.16 3.86
CA THR A 44 -1.26 -4.21 2.49
C THR A 44 -1.87 -2.86 2.12
N CYS A 45 -1.33 -2.20 1.11
CA CYS A 45 -1.87 -0.97 0.52
C CYS A 45 -1.74 -1.08 -1.00
N SER A 46 -2.75 -0.63 -1.74
CA SER A 46 -2.67 -0.66 -3.21
C SER A 46 -1.57 0.27 -3.73
N ALA A 47 -1.34 1.42 -3.06
CA ALA A 47 -0.23 2.34 -3.30
C ALA A 47 0.09 2.57 -4.80
N LEU A 48 -0.97 2.68 -5.61
CA LEU A 48 -0.89 2.57 -7.06
C LEU A 48 -0.04 3.66 -7.71
N LYS A 49 -0.11 4.88 -7.17
CA LYS A 49 0.60 6.05 -7.70
C LYS A 49 1.86 6.35 -6.90
N GLN A 50 2.88 6.87 -7.56
CA GLN A 50 4.14 7.29 -6.92
C GLN A 50 3.89 8.26 -5.76
N LYS A 51 3.02 9.24 -5.98
CA LYS A 51 2.65 10.20 -4.93
C LYS A 51 2.04 9.57 -3.68
N TYR A 52 1.39 8.41 -3.80
CA TYR A 52 0.88 7.69 -2.62
C TYR A 52 2.02 7.01 -1.86
N ARG A 53 2.99 6.46 -2.59
CA ARG A 53 4.20 5.87 -2.02
C ARG A 53 5.05 6.94 -1.33
N ASP A 54 5.13 8.13 -1.90
CA ASP A 54 5.84 9.27 -1.31
C ASP A 54 5.27 9.69 0.04
N VAL A 55 3.94 9.67 0.22
CA VAL A 55 3.32 9.94 1.53
C VAL A 55 3.84 8.98 2.59
N MET A 56 4.02 7.71 2.26
CA MET A 56 4.59 6.74 3.19
C MET A 56 6.07 7.04 3.45
N ARG A 57 6.86 7.31 2.39
CA ARG A 57 8.30 7.64 2.51
C ARG A 57 8.57 8.80 3.46
N VAL A 58 7.62 9.73 3.61
CA VAL A 58 7.75 10.85 4.55
C VAL A 58 8.00 10.39 5.99
N ALA A 59 7.55 9.20 6.38
CA ALA A 59 7.80 8.64 7.71
C ALA A 59 9.30 8.62 8.08
N ALA A 60 10.17 8.34 7.11
CA ALA A 60 11.62 8.26 7.34
C ALA A 60 12.23 9.62 7.72
N TYR A 61 11.60 10.75 7.36
CA TYR A 61 12.05 12.08 7.78
C TYR A 61 11.69 12.36 9.25
N GLY A 62 10.50 11.92 9.71
CA GLY A 62 10.07 12.07 11.10
C GLY A 62 10.68 11.04 12.04
N HIS A 63 11.00 9.86 11.51
CA HIS A 63 11.56 8.72 12.24
C HIS A 63 12.76 8.14 11.48
N PRO A 64 13.98 8.69 11.66
CA PRO A 64 15.16 8.30 10.88
C PRO A 64 15.58 6.82 10.99
N THR A 65 15.10 6.12 12.02
CA THR A 65 15.31 4.69 12.22
C THR A 65 14.35 3.81 11.42
N VAL A 66 13.25 4.38 10.91
CA VAL A 66 12.24 3.66 10.12
C VAL A 66 12.70 3.58 8.66
N ARG A 67 12.79 2.36 8.14
CA ARG A 67 13.04 2.07 6.73
C ARG A 67 11.76 1.58 6.09
N ILE A 68 11.45 2.09 4.90
CA ILE A 68 10.27 1.71 4.12
C ILE A 68 10.74 0.97 2.88
N HIS A 69 10.06 -0.15 2.60
CA HIS A 69 10.25 -0.93 1.39
C HIS A 69 8.88 -1.22 0.78
N PHE A 70 8.80 -1.17 -0.55
CA PHE A 70 7.61 -1.54 -1.29
C PHE A 70 7.82 -2.89 -1.97
N ILE A 71 6.86 -3.79 -1.80
CA ILE A 71 6.83 -5.08 -2.49
C ILE A 71 5.73 -5.01 -3.55
N TYR A 72 6.15 -4.86 -4.81
CA TYR A 72 5.22 -4.82 -5.94
C TYR A 72 4.92 -6.24 -6.44
N LEU A 73 3.72 -6.73 -6.16
CA LEU A 73 3.24 -8.03 -6.61
C LEU A 73 2.71 -7.92 -8.05
N LYS A 74 3.62 -7.93 -9.02
CA LYS A 74 3.28 -7.90 -10.44
C LYS A 74 2.65 -9.22 -10.90
N ALA A 75 1.56 -9.12 -11.65
CA ALA A 75 0.95 -10.22 -12.37
C ALA A 75 0.26 -9.65 -13.62
N GLU A 76 0.18 -10.47 -14.66
CA GLU A 76 -0.55 -10.13 -15.88
C GLU A 76 -2.05 -9.98 -15.59
N ASP A 77 -2.73 -9.16 -16.42
CA ASP A 77 -4.16 -8.85 -16.26
C ASP A 77 -5.03 -10.11 -16.29
N ASP A 78 -4.74 -11.04 -17.20
CA ASP A 78 -5.45 -12.31 -17.34
C ASP A 78 -5.34 -13.18 -16.06
N VAL A 79 -4.16 -13.19 -15.42
CA VAL A 79 -3.92 -13.89 -14.16
C VAL A 79 -4.72 -13.28 -13.02
N LEU A 80 -4.74 -11.94 -12.90
CA LEU A 80 -5.50 -11.26 -11.85
C LEU A 80 -7.00 -11.41 -12.05
N MET A 81 -7.49 -11.30 -13.28
CA MET A 81 -8.89 -11.48 -13.64
C MET A 81 -9.37 -12.90 -13.35
N ARG A 82 -8.57 -13.92 -13.70
CA ARG A 82 -8.86 -15.32 -13.33
C ARG A 82 -8.94 -15.49 -11.81
N ARG A 83 -7.95 -14.99 -11.05
CA ARG A 83 -7.92 -15.08 -9.58
C ARG A 83 -9.12 -14.40 -8.92
N VAL A 84 -9.58 -13.29 -9.48
CA VAL A 84 -10.78 -12.58 -8.99
C VAL A 84 -12.03 -13.37 -9.35
N HIS A 85 -12.11 -14.00 -10.54
CA HIS A 85 -13.28 -14.77 -10.92
C HIS A 85 -13.45 -16.08 -10.14
N GLU A 86 -12.34 -16.72 -9.75
CA GLU A 86 -12.34 -18.01 -9.03
C GLU A 86 -12.70 -17.88 -7.54
N ARG A 87 -12.59 -16.70 -6.94
CA ARG A 87 -13.01 -16.48 -5.55
C ARG A 87 -14.55 -16.54 -5.49
N LYS A 88 -15.09 -17.21 -4.47
CA LYS A 88 -16.54 -17.23 -4.20
C LYS A 88 -16.82 -16.26 -3.05
N SER A 89 -17.79 -15.35 -3.24
CA SER A 89 -18.15 -14.20 -2.38
C SER A 89 -17.33 -12.92 -2.64
N HIS A 90 -17.91 -11.91 -3.31
CA HIS A 90 -17.15 -10.75 -3.84
C HIS A 90 -17.60 -9.37 -3.33
N TYR A 91 -16.64 -8.68 -2.70
CA TYR A 91 -16.61 -7.22 -2.54
C TYR A 91 -16.05 -6.50 -3.80
N MET A 92 -15.15 -7.15 -4.56
CA MET A 92 -14.51 -6.61 -5.77
C MET A 92 -15.09 -7.22 -7.04
N LYS A 93 -15.65 -6.38 -7.92
CA LYS A 93 -16.16 -6.73 -9.26
C LYS A 93 -15.07 -6.55 -10.32
N SER A 94 -15.19 -7.23 -11.47
CA SER A 94 -14.24 -7.19 -12.59
C SER A 94 -13.83 -5.78 -13.03
N HIS A 95 -14.79 -4.86 -13.18
CA HIS A 95 -14.50 -3.46 -13.55
C HIS A 95 -13.60 -2.73 -12.54
N MET A 96 -13.59 -3.17 -11.27
CA MET A 96 -12.76 -2.56 -10.24
C MET A 96 -11.29 -2.90 -10.46
N VAL A 97 -10.97 -4.12 -10.94
CA VAL A 97 -9.60 -4.53 -11.28
C VAL A 97 -9.04 -3.65 -12.40
N HIS A 98 -9.82 -3.44 -13.46
CA HIS A 98 -9.41 -2.61 -14.58
C HIS A 98 -9.07 -1.17 -14.15
N SER A 99 -9.95 -0.54 -13.35
CA SER A 99 -9.68 0.82 -12.84
C SER A 99 -8.42 0.93 -11.96
N GLN A 100 -7.97 -0.18 -11.36
CA GLN A 100 -6.74 -0.20 -10.57
C GLN A 100 -5.52 -0.26 -11.48
N PHE A 101 -5.59 -1.02 -12.58
CA PHE A 101 -4.56 -1.02 -13.63
C PHE A 101 -4.44 0.33 -14.31
N GLU A 102 -5.54 0.99 -14.65
CA GLU A 102 -5.52 2.35 -15.22
C GLU A 102 -4.89 3.38 -14.28
N ALA A 103 -5.07 3.21 -12.98
CA ALA A 103 -4.50 4.09 -11.97
C ALA A 103 -3.07 3.70 -11.53
N LEU A 104 -2.55 2.57 -12.00
CA LEU A 104 -1.24 2.05 -11.61
C LEU A 104 -0.12 2.81 -12.31
N GLU A 105 0.73 3.42 -11.51
CA GLU A 105 2.04 3.93 -11.92
C GLU A 105 3.08 2.92 -11.45
N GLU A 106 3.54 2.04 -12.36
CA GLU A 106 4.46 0.95 -12.01
C GLU A 106 5.73 1.47 -11.32
N PRO A 107 6.12 0.92 -10.15
CA PRO A 107 7.26 1.39 -9.36
C PRO A 107 8.61 0.86 -9.90
N THR A 108 8.83 0.86 -11.21
CA THR A 108 10.03 0.26 -11.85
C THR A 108 11.31 1.10 -11.70
N ALA A 109 11.20 2.37 -11.34
CA ALA A 109 12.33 3.31 -11.21
C ALA A 109 12.60 3.72 -9.75
N GLU A 110 12.04 3.02 -8.77
CA GLU A 110 12.07 3.41 -7.36
C GLU A 110 13.11 2.59 -6.57
N TRP A 111 14.04 3.28 -5.89
CA TRP A 111 15.19 2.67 -5.21
C TRP A 111 14.82 1.73 -4.05
N ASP A 112 13.63 1.91 -3.49
CA ASP A 112 13.08 1.16 -2.34
C ASP A 112 12.06 0.10 -2.76
N THR A 113 11.93 -0.15 -4.07
CA THR A 113 11.10 -1.21 -4.64
C THR A 113 12.02 -2.24 -5.30
N PRO A 114 12.45 -3.29 -4.57
CA PRO A 114 13.27 -4.33 -5.17
C PRO A 114 12.48 -5.01 -6.29
N SER A 115 13.04 -5.07 -7.50
CA SER A 115 12.47 -5.91 -8.55
C SER A 115 12.50 -7.35 -8.07
N SER A 116 11.34 -8.01 -7.97
CA SER A 116 11.34 -9.47 -7.78
C SER A 116 12.17 -10.10 -8.90
N PRO A 117 13.10 -11.02 -8.58
CA PRO A 117 13.72 -11.83 -9.62
C PRO A 117 12.60 -12.62 -10.31
N SER A 118 12.49 -12.42 -11.62
CA SER A 118 11.61 -13.17 -12.53
C SER A 118 11.89 -14.66 -12.49
#